data_AF-A0A4Q5Z073-F1
#
_entry.id   AF-A0A4Q5Z073-F1
#
_cell.length_a   1.000
_cell.length_b   1.000
_cell.length_c   1.000
_cell.angle_alpha   90.00
_cell.angle_beta   90.00
_cell.angle_gamma   90.00
#
_symmetry.space_group_name_H-M   'P 1'
#
loop_
_entity.id
_entity.type
_entity.pdbx_description
1 polymer ?
#
loop_
_entity_poly.entity_id
_entity_poly.type
_entity_poly.pdbx_seq_one_letter_code
_entity_poly.pdbx_strand_id
1 'polypeptide(L)' 'MRLVLSIGNKVLGVAPLDPKRSFGIDYIQAKVRLLKMMHLTSIAAGEANAVFYIQVASKMNRVKR' A
#
# COMPACT_ATOMS: atom_id res chain seq x y z
N MET A 1 0.22 0.90 10.07
CA MET A 1 0.52 1.63 8.81
C MET A 1 -0.31 0.98 7.70
N ARG A 2 -0.33 1.52 6.49
CA ARG A 2 -0.99 0.86 5.36
C ARG A 2 -0.14 0.93 4.11
N LEU A 3 -0.10 -0.17 3.37
CA LEU A 3 0.48 -0.23 2.04
C LEU A 3 -0.60 0.15 1.03
N VAL A 4 -0.29 1.08 0.15
CA VAL A 4 -1.20 1.59 -0.87
C VAL A 4 -0.66 1.23 -2.24
N LEU A 5 -1.51 0.67 -3.09
CA LEU A 5 -1.28 0.47 -4.52
C LEU A 5 -2.01 1.57 -5.30
N SER A 6 -1.29 2.31 -6.12
CA SER A 6 -1.83 3.37 -6.98
C SER A 6 -1.35 3.19 -8.42
N ILE A 7 -2.19 3.57 -9.40
CA ILE A 7 -1.77 3.77 -10.79
C ILE A 7 -2.12 5.21 -11.18
N GLY A 8 -1.10 6.00 -11.52
CA GLY A 8 -1.26 7.45 -11.65
C GLY A 8 -1.88 8.05 -10.39
N ASN A 9 -2.93 8.85 -10.55
CA ASN A 9 -3.62 9.54 -9.46
C ASN A 9 -4.75 8.71 -8.80
N LYS A 10 -4.92 7.44 -9.18
CA LYS A 10 -5.99 6.58 -8.65
C LYS A 10 -5.44 5.53 -7.70
N VAL A 11 -5.92 5.56 -6.46
CA VAL A 11 -5.69 4.49 -5.49
C VAL A 11 -6.52 3.27 -5.90
N LEU A 12 -5.85 2.16 -6.13
CA LEU A 12 -6.50 0.90 -6.49
C LEU A 12 -6.78 0.05 -5.26
N GLY A 13 -5.84 -0.02 -4.33
CA GLY A 13 -5.99 -0.89 -3.17
C GLY A 13 -5.18 -0.43 -1.97
N VAL A 14 -5.65 -0.85 -0.80
CA VAL A 14 -4.99 -0.57 0.47
C VAL A 14 -4.97 -1.84 1.31
N ALA A 15 -3.81 -2.21 1.83
CA ALA A 15 -3.65 -3.32 2.75
C ALA A 15 -3.04 -2.85 4.07
N PRO A 16 -3.50 -3.39 5.21
CA PRO A 16 -2.87 -3.09 6.49
C PRO A 16 -1.42 -3.58 6.49
N LEU A 17 -0.53 -2.79 7.09
CA LEU A 17 0.88 -3.12 7.27
C LEU A 17 1.26 -2.88 8.73
N ASP A 18 1.85 -3.89 9.38
CA ASP A 18 2.32 -3.77 10.75
C ASP A 18 3.45 -2.74 10.81
N PRO A 19 3.28 -1.63 11.57
CA PRO A 19 4.30 -0.59 11.67
C PRO A 19 5.65 -1.12 12.18
N LYS A 20 5.67 -2.16 13.02
CA LYS A 20 6.88 -2.72 13.62
C LYS A 20 7.68 -3.61 12.66
N ARG A 21 7.11 -4.01 11.51
CA ARG A 21 7.69 -4.96 10.55
C ARG A 21 7.60 -4.49 9.09
N SER A 22 7.46 -3.18 8.91
CA SER A 22 7.09 -2.49 7.66
C SER A 22 7.97 -2.73 6.42
N PHE A 23 9.14 -3.38 6.56
CA PHE A 23 10.12 -3.58 5.48
C PHE A 23 10.56 -5.05 5.29
N GLY A 24 9.86 -6.00 5.94
CA GLY A 24 10.20 -7.42 5.89
C GLY A 24 9.15 -8.29 5.20
N ILE A 25 8.99 -9.53 5.68
CA ILE A 25 8.03 -10.52 5.16
C ILE A 25 6.60 -9.95 5.06
N ASP A 26 6.19 -9.16 6.06
CA ASP A 26 4.85 -8.56 6.11
C ASP A 26 4.60 -7.58 4.95
N TYR A 27 5.63 -6.86 4.48
CA TYR A 27 5.54 -5.98 3.32
C TYR A 27 5.30 -6.78 2.03
N ILE A 28 6.02 -7.89 1.86
CA ILE A 28 5.88 -8.78 0.71
C ILE A 28 4.49 -9.42 0.71
N GLN A 29 4.02 -9.89 1.87
CA GLN A 29 2.68 -10.47 2.01
C GLN A 29 1.58 -9.44 1.70
N ALA A 30 1.73 -8.20 2.18
CA ALA A 30 0.79 -7.12 1.88
C ALA A 30 0.75 -6.77 0.38
N LYS A 31 1.92 -6.74 -0.30
CA LYS A 31 2.00 -6.57 -1.76
C LYS A 31 1.27 -7.69 -2.51
N VAL A 32 1.56 -8.94 -2.17
CA VAL A 32 0.93 -10.11 -2.81
C VAL A 32 -0.59 -10.07 -2.61
N ARG A 33 -1.04 -9.72 -1.40
CA ARG A 33 -2.48 -9.60 -1.10
C ARG A 33 -3.15 -8.53 -1.97
N LEU A 34 -2.52 -7.36 -2.12
CA LEU A 34 -3.04 -6.28 -2.98
C LEU A 34 -3.15 -6.68 -4.44
N LEU A 35 -2.11 -7.33 -4.99
CA LEU A 35 -2.10 -7.79 -6.38
C LEU A 35 -3.19 -8.84 -6.62
N LYS A 36 -3.36 -9.78 -5.68
CA LYS A 36 -4.43 -10.79 -5.74
C LYS A 36 -5.83 -10.17 -5.67
N MET A 37 -6.07 -9.25 -4.74
CA MET A 37 -7.38 -8.61 -4.55
C MET A 37 -7.84 -7.84 -5.78
N MET A 38 -6.90 -7.25 -6.52
CA MET A 38 -7.24 -6.47 -7.70
C MET A 38 -7.29 -7.30 -8.98
N HIS A 39 -7.02 -8.61 -8.92
CA HIS A 39 -6.82 -9.47 -10.10
C HIS A 39 -5.76 -8.90 -11.07
N LEU A 40 -4.82 -8.09 -10.55
CA LEU A 40 -3.80 -7.37 -11.31
C LEU A 40 -2.48 -8.15 -11.33
N THR A 41 -2.53 -9.44 -11.64
CA THR A 41 -1.31 -10.26 -11.78
C THR A 41 -0.40 -9.76 -12.91
N SER A 42 -0.97 -9.07 -13.91
CA SER A 42 -0.26 -8.44 -15.02
C SER A 42 0.44 -7.12 -14.67
N ILE A 43 0.16 -6.48 -13.52
CA ILE A 43 0.94 -5.30 -13.10
C ILE A 43 2.39 -5.67 -12.78
N ALA A 44 2.63 -6.92 -12.39
CA ALA A 44 3.98 -7.45 -12.26
C ALA A 44 4.74 -7.50 -13.61
N ALA A 45 4.04 -7.42 -14.75
CA ALA A 45 4.60 -7.46 -16.10
C ALA A 45 4.93 -6.08 -16.70
N GLY A 46 4.76 -4.98 -15.96
CA GLY A 46 5.34 -3.68 -16.32
C GLY A 46 4.52 -2.77 -17.24
N GLU A 47 3.28 -3.10 -17.58
CA GLU A 47 2.45 -2.31 -18.51
C GLU A 47 1.80 -1.05 -17.91
N ALA A 48 1.87 -0.85 -16.59
CA ALA A 48 1.26 0.32 -15.95
C ALA A 48 2.21 0.95 -14.92
N ASN A 49 2.15 2.28 -14.82
CA ASN A 49 2.82 3.12 -13.80
C ASN A 49 2.27 2.85 -12.38
N ALA A 50 2.33 1.60 -11.94
CA ALA A 50 1.84 1.15 -10.66
C ALA A 50 2.90 1.38 -9.60
N VAL A 51 2.53 2.07 -8.52
CA VAL A 51 3.42 2.41 -7.42
C VAL A 51 2.84 1.88 -6.12
N PHE A 52 3.71 1.24 -5.33
CA PHE A 52 3.42 0.86 -3.95
C PHE A 52 4.08 1.85 -3.00
N TYR A 53 3.30 2.51 -2.16
CA TYR A 53 3.85 3.40 -1.12
C TYR A 53 3.21 3.15 0.23
N ILE A 54 3.96 3.46 1.28
CA ILE A 54 3.50 3.31 2.65
C ILE A 54 2.84 4.62 3.08
N GLN A 55 1.60 4.52 3.52
CA GLN A 55 0.90 5.64 4.16
C GLN A 55 0.83 5.41 5.66
N VAL A 56 1.33 6.38 6.41
CA VAL A 56 1.21 6.43 7.87
C VAL A 56 0.07 7.37 8.19
N ALA A 57 -0.96 6.88 8.89
CA ALA A 57 -1.96 7.76 9.47
C ALA A 57 -1.28 8.54 10.60
N SER A 58 -0.83 9.76 10.31
CA SER A 58 -0.42 10.67 11.38
C SER A 58 -1.69 11.07 12.13
N LYS A 59 -1.80 10.67 13.41
CA LYS A 59 -2.75 11.33 14.31
C LYS A 59 -2.29 12.77 14.42
N MET A 60 -2.90 13.64 13.62
CA MET A 60 -2.79 15.07 13.82
C MET A 60 -3.51 15.35 15.13
N ASN A 61 -2.77 15.33 16.25
CA ASN A 61 -3.23 15.84 17.52
C ASN A 61 -3.51 17.32 17.29
N ARG A 62 -4.75 17.64 16.89
CA ARG A 62 -5.29 18.98 17.04
C ARG A 62 -5.26 19.27 18.52
N VAL A 63 -4.17 19.87 18.98
CA VAL A 63 -4.15 20.64 20.22
C VAL A 63 -5.24 21.69 20.01
N LYS A 64 -6.40 21.49 20.66
CA LYS A 64 -7.42 22.52 20.77
C LYS A 64 -6.74 23.69 21.48
N ARG A 65 -6.45 24.75 20.73
CA ARG A 65 -6.18 26.07 21.28
C ARG A 65 -7.50 26.72 21.62
#